data_AF-A0A2S2PR33-F1
#
_entry.id   AF-A0A2S2PR33-F1
#
_cell.length_a   1.000
_cell.length_b   1.000
_cell.length_c   1.000
_cell.angle_alpha   90.00
_cell.angle_beta   90.00
_cell.angle_gamma   90.00
#
_symmetry.space_group_name_H-M   'P 1'
#
loop_
_entity.id
_entity.type
_entity.pdbx_description
1 polymer ?
#
loop_
_entity_poly.entity_id
_entity_poly.type
_entity_poly.pdbx_seq_one_letter_code
_entity_poly.pdbx_strand_id
1 'polypeptide(L)'
;MEEVRANIDRYWERMTTFEMMSLSVVDYVVPFDETAQILREGNGEQSSNPSMPPSEIINEPLPEVVIGSQDWHHSVPSEWVPVIARDSQRQRRQGTQPPYSDAYLSGMPNKRRKIVTNSKPQGSLSQIIAKNLEVAMGAAGVAINTEVITSAGADTAVQNAYTERIRTFGRSGLDTHPDFCPIRYPNASKFFYDHNHPN
;
A
#
# COMPACT_ATOMS: atom_id res chain seq x y z
N MET A 1 30.24 -18.57 -30.83
CA MET A 1 28.92 -17.88 -30.99
C MET A 1 27.74 -18.86 -30.96
N GLU A 2 27.89 -20.09 -31.47
CA GLU A 2 26.83 -21.11 -31.38
C GLU A 2 26.61 -21.67 -29.97
N GLU A 3 27.66 -21.85 -29.17
CA GLU A 3 27.55 -22.31 -27.78
C GLU A 3 26.75 -21.36 -26.87
N VAL A 4 26.86 -20.06 -27.08
CA VAL A 4 26.13 -19.05 -26.28
C VAL A 4 24.63 -19.11 -26.57
N ARG A 5 24.24 -19.33 -27.84
CA ARG A 5 22.83 -19.52 -28.22
C ARG A 5 22.28 -20.84 -27.66
N ALA A 6 23.04 -21.92 -27.79
CA ALA A 6 22.65 -23.22 -27.23
C ALA A 6 22.47 -23.19 -25.70
N ASN A 7 23.24 -22.36 -24.99
CA ASN A 7 23.12 -22.22 -23.53
C ASN A 7 21.91 -21.38 -23.12
N ILE A 8 21.54 -20.37 -23.92
CA ILE A 8 20.33 -19.56 -23.71
C ILE A 8 19.07 -20.40 -23.99
N ASP A 9 19.09 -21.20 -25.05
CA ASP A 9 17.94 -22.04 -25.41
C ASP A 9 17.71 -23.15 -24.37
N ARG A 10 18.77 -23.77 -23.84
CA ARG A 10 18.68 -24.74 -22.72
C ARG A 10 18.18 -24.11 -21.42
N TYR A 11 18.48 -22.84 -21.17
CA TYR A 11 17.98 -22.11 -20.01
C TYR A 11 16.46 -21.90 -20.10
N TRP A 12 15.95 -21.55 -21.28
CA TRP A 12 14.51 -21.38 -21.50
C TRP A 12 13.76 -22.71 -21.55
N GLU A 13 14.33 -23.77 -22.14
CA GLU A 13 13.77 -25.12 -22.12
C GLU A 13 13.65 -25.68 -20.70
N ARG A 14 14.65 -25.43 -19.83
CA ARG A 14 14.63 -25.85 -18.43
C ARG A 14 13.61 -25.06 -17.59
N MET A 15 13.28 -23.83 -17.99
CA MET A 15 12.20 -23.04 -17.38
C MET A 15 10.81 -23.48 -17.86
N THR A 16 10.66 -23.97 -19.09
CA THR A 16 9.36 -24.43 -19.62
C THR A 16 9.05 -25.89 -19.27
N THR A 17 10.08 -26.71 -19.02
CA THR A 17 9.94 -28.11 -18.57
C THR A 17 9.90 -28.29 -17.05
N PHE A 18 10.23 -27.25 -16.27
CA PHE A 18 9.78 -27.19 -14.89
C PHE A 18 8.27 -26.97 -14.95
N GLU A 19 7.56 -28.10 -14.77
CA GLU A 19 6.12 -28.21 -14.71
C GLU A 19 5.52 -26.90 -14.23
N MET A 20 4.72 -26.29 -15.10
CA MET A 20 3.84 -25.19 -14.79
C MET A 20 2.79 -25.72 -13.79
N MET A 21 3.25 -26.13 -12.61
CA MET A 21 2.47 -26.30 -11.41
C MET A 21 1.85 -24.94 -11.19
N SER A 22 0.63 -24.84 -11.68
CA SER A 22 -0.41 -23.89 -11.30
C SER A 22 -0.04 -23.17 -10.00
N LEU A 23 0.66 -22.04 -10.13
CA LEU A 23 0.89 -21.13 -9.04
C LEU A 23 -0.47 -20.52 -8.73
N SER A 24 -1.21 -21.20 -7.84
CA SER A 24 -2.39 -20.62 -7.23
C SER A 24 -1.96 -19.37 -6.49
N VAL A 25 -2.79 -18.33 -6.56
CA VAL A 25 -2.58 -16.99 -5.97
C VAL A 25 -2.67 -17.03 -4.43
N VAL A 26 -2.29 -18.13 -3.79
CA VAL A 26 -2.32 -18.30 -2.33
C VAL A 26 -0.94 -18.08 -1.72
N ASP A 27 0.15 -18.30 -2.48
CA ASP A 27 1.52 -18.23 -1.94
C ASP A 27 2.16 -16.82 -1.92
N TYR A 28 1.43 -15.79 -2.37
CA TYR A 28 1.84 -14.38 -2.25
C TYR A 28 1.07 -13.61 -1.17
N VAL A 29 0.21 -14.30 -0.41
CA VAL A 29 -0.41 -13.73 0.79
C VAL A 29 0.43 -14.18 1.97
N VAL A 30 1.24 -13.27 2.51
CA VAL A 30 1.75 -13.42 3.87
C VAL A 30 0.52 -13.59 4.76
N PRO A 31 0.38 -14.71 5.51
CA PRO A 31 -0.74 -14.87 6.42
C PRO A 31 -0.84 -13.66 7.34
N PHE A 32 -2.01 -13.04 7.36
CA PHE A 32 -2.34 -12.00 8.33
C PHE A 32 -2.35 -12.67 9.71
N ASP A 33 -1.26 -12.48 10.45
CA ASP A 33 -1.13 -13.03 11.80
C ASP A 33 -1.84 -12.08 12.78
N GLU A 34 -3.11 -12.40 13.03
CA GLU A 34 -4.01 -11.69 13.94
C GLU A 34 -3.49 -11.65 15.39
N THR A 35 -2.54 -12.54 15.75
CA THR A 35 -1.97 -12.61 17.09
C THR A 35 -0.93 -11.52 17.37
N ALA A 36 -0.30 -10.96 16.34
CA ALA A 36 0.75 -9.96 16.50
C ALA A 36 0.22 -8.57 16.91
N GLN A 37 -1.09 -8.32 16.74
CA GLN A 37 -1.72 -7.04 17.08
C GLN A 37 -2.12 -6.94 18.56
N ILE A 38 -2.45 -8.06 19.21
CA ILE A 38 -2.99 -8.10 20.58
C ILE A 38 -1.94 -7.71 21.65
N LEU A 39 -0.65 -7.74 21.32
CA LEU A 39 0.43 -7.36 22.25
C LEU A 39 0.99 -5.93 22.01
N ARG A 40 0.40 -5.14 21.11
CA ARG A 40 0.90 -3.80 20.74
C ARG A 40 -0.06 -2.66 21.06
N GLU A 41 -0.84 -2.78 22.15
CA GLU A 41 -1.56 -1.64 22.72
C GLU A 41 -0.65 -0.91 23.72
N GLY A 42 -0.01 0.15 23.23
CA GLY A 42 0.82 1.02 24.05
C GLY A 42 1.63 2.00 23.22
N ASN A 43 1.03 3.17 23.00
CA ASN A 43 1.62 4.45 22.55
C ASN A 43 1.47 4.82 21.07
N GLY A 44 0.63 5.84 20.87
CA GLY A 44 0.98 7.03 20.10
C GLY A 44 0.95 6.92 18.59
N GLU A 45 -0.07 7.53 17.99
CA GLU A 45 -0.10 7.93 16.59
C GLU A 45 1.18 8.68 16.22
N GLN A 46 2.09 8.02 15.52
CA GLN A 46 3.14 8.66 14.72
C GLN A 46 2.97 8.20 13.28
N SER A 47 2.06 8.87 12.58
CA SER A 47 2.05 8.89 11.12
C SER A 47 3.20 9.78 10.64
N SER A 48 4.41 9.26 10.76
CA SER A 48 5.59 9.79 10.11
C SER A 48 6.40 8.59 9.65
N ASN A 49 6.12 8.14 8.43
CA ASN A 49 7.07 7.28 7.73
C ASN A 49 8.36 8.11 7.56
N PRO A 50 9.49 7.77 8.20
CA PRO A 50 10.74 8.36 7.81
C PRO A 50 11.20 7.57 6.59
N SER A 51 10.61 7.85 5.43
CA SER A 51 11.34 7.58 4.20
C SER A 51 12.52 8.54 4.24
N MET A 52 13.68 8.06 4.70
CA MET A 52 14.92 8.83 4.67
C MET A 52 15.04 9.50 3.30
N PRO A 53 15.35 10.81 3.25
CA PRO A 53 15.56 11.49 1.99
C PRO A 53 16.67 10.75 1.21
N PRO A 54 16.57 10.62 -0.12
CA PRO A 54 17.54 9.90 -0.95
C PRO A 54 19.00 10.31 -0.69
N SER A 55 19.22 11.56 -0.31
CA SER A 55 20.51 12.14 0.03
C SER A 55 21.16 11.55 1.29
N GLU A 56 20.38 11.11 2.29
CA GLU A 56 20.90 10.45 3.49
C GLU A 56 21.22 8.97 3.25
N ILE A 57 20.63 8.36 2.22
CA ILE A 57 20.89 6.97 1.82
C ILE A 57 22.29 6.81 1.22
N ILE A 58 22.75 7.82 0.48
CA ILE A 58 24.06 7.81 -0.18
C ILE A 58 25.19 8.01 0.84
N ASN A 59 24.93 8.74 1.93
CA ASN A 59 25.95 9.12 2.92
C ASN A 59 26.15 8.10 4.04
N GLU A 60 25.36 7.02 4.12
CA GLU A 60 25.59 5.97 5.11
C GLU A 60 26.81 5.11 4.69
N PRO A 61 27.82 4.96 5.57
CA PRO A 61 29.00 4.16 5.26
C PRO A 61 28.60 2.72 4.95
N LEU A 62 29.24 2.15 3.93
CA LEU A 62 29.01 0.77 3.54
C LEU A 62 29.49 -0.17 4.66
N PRO A 63 28.72 -1.23 4.97
CA PRO A 63 29.16 -2.23 5.93
C PRO A 63 30.41 -2.92 5.41
N GLU A 64 31.34 -3.22 6.32
CA GLU A 64 32.48 -4.07 5.99
C GLU A 64 31.97 -5.51 5.80
N VAL A 65 32.08 -6.02 4.57
CA VAL A 65 31.61 -7.36 4.22
C VAL A 65 32.79 -8.21 3.75
N VAL A 66 32.98 -9.35 4.41
CA VAL A 66 33.93 -10.37 3.96
C VAL A 66 33.29 -11.14 2.80
N ILE A 67 33.80 -10.95 1.59
CA ILE A 67 33.34 -11.63 0.38
C ILE A 67 33.51 -13.15 0.57
N GLY A 68 32.47 -13.92 0.26
CA GLY A 68 32.41 -15.37 0.49
C GLY A 68 31.81 -15.81 1.83
N SER A 69 31.45 -14.88 2.72
CA SER A 69 30.70 -15.23 3.95
C SER A 69 29.24 -15.64 3.72
N GLN A 70 28.62 -15.26 2.60
CA GLN A 70 27.29 -15.69 2.20
C GLN A 70 27.31 -16.17 0.76
N ASP A 71 26.50 -17.19 0.44
CA ASP A 71 26.53 -17.87 -0.87
C ASP A 71 26.25 -16.93 -2.05
N TRP A 72 25.40 -15.91 -1.87
CA TRP A 72 25.07 -14.95 -2.93
C TRP A 72 26.23 -14.00 -3.28
N HIS A 73 27.27 -13.89 -2.43
CA HIS A 73 28.41 -12.97 -2.66
C HIS A 73 29.17 -13.26 -3.95
N HIS A 74 29.19 -14.51 -4.41
CA HIS A 74 29.85 -14.91 -5.65
C HIS A 74 28.95 -14.82 -6.89
N SER A 75 27.64 -14.59 -6.68
CA SER A 75 26.66 -14.50 -7.77
C SER A 75 26.51 -13.09 -8.34
N VAL A 76 27.11 -12.10 -7.68
CA VAL A 76 27.09 -10.69 -8.06
C VAL A 76 28.51 -10.12 -8.08
N PRO A 77 28.76 -9.01 -8.79
CA PRO A 77 30.04 -8.32 -8.72
C PRO A 77 30.40 -7.93 -7.27
N SER A 78 31.67 -8.08 -6.91
CA SER A 78 32.18 -7.87 -5.54
C SER A 78 31.87 -6.49 -4.97
N GLU A 79 31.83 -5.48 -5.83
CA GLU A 79 31.54 -4.09 -5.50
C GLU A 79 30.06 -3.86 -5.15
N TRP A 80 29.15 -4.76 -5.54
CA TRP A 80 27.74 -4.70 -5.16
C TRP A 80 27.47 -5.35 -3.80
N VAL A 81 28.37 -6.22 -3.33
CA VAL A 81 28.16 -6.97 -2.09
C VAL A 81 27.93 -6.04 -0.88
N PRO A 82 28.76 -5.00 -0.63
CA PRO A 82 28.51 -4.09 0.49
C PRO A 82 27.22 -3.28 0.32
N VAL A 83 26.84 -2.94 -0.92
CA VAL A 83 25.61 -2.19 -1.23
C VAL A 83 24.37 -3.04 -0.93
N ILE A 84 24.33 -4.28 -1.43
CA ILE A 84 23.23 -5.21 -1.22
C ILE A 84 23.10 -5.58 0.26
N ALA A 85 24.23 -5.75 0.97
CA ALA A 85 24.23 -6.02 2.40
C ALA A 85 23.60 -4.86 3.20
N ARG A 86 23.96 -3.61 2.88
CA ARG A 86 23.34 -2.41 3.46
C ARG A 86 21.85 -2.34 3.16
N ASP A 87 21.47 -2.53 1.90
CA ASP A 87 20.08 -2.44 1.46
C ASP A 87 19.22 -3.55 2.11
N SER A 88 19.76 -4.75 2.30
CA SER A 88 19.09 -5.83 3.04
C SER A 88 18.84 -5.47 4.51
N GLN A 89 19.84 -4.89 5.20
CA GLN A 89 19.67 -4.41 6.57
C GLN A 89 18.63 -3.29 6.65
N ARG A 90 18.58 -2.40 5.64
CA ARG A 90 17.60 -1.32 5.54
C ARG A 90 16.19 -1.83 5.29
N GLN A 91 16.01 -2.76 4.36
CA GLN A 91 14.71 -3.37 4.05
C GLN A 91 14.09 -4.04 5.29
N ARG A 92 14.91 -4.64 6.17
CA ARG A 92 14.44 -5.21 7.45
C ARG A 92 13.88 -4.16 8.42
N ARG A 93 14.30 -2.90 8.30
CA ARG A 93 13.86 -1.77 9.14
C ARG A 93 12.77 -0.93 8.47
N GLN A 94 12.43 -1.23 7.21
CA GLN A 94 11.47 -0.45 6.45
C GLN A 94 10.06 -0.71 6.98
N GLY A 95 9.32 0.37 7.26
CA GLY A 95 7.92 0.29 7.65
C GLY A 95 7.01 -0.19 6.51
N THR A 96 5.76 -0.47 6.84
CA THR A 96 4.74 -0.84 5.85
C THR A 96 4.62 0.25 4.79
N GLN A 97 4.70 -0.15 3.52
CA GLN A 97 4.51 0.75 2.39
C GLN A 97 3.11 1.39 2.46
N PRO A 98 3.01 2.73 2.42
CA PRO A 98 1.71 3.40 2.38
C PRO A 98 1.01 3.13 1.05
N PRO A 99 -0.32 3.32 0.98
CA PRO A 99 -1.08 3.15 -0.24
C PRO A 99 -0.49 3.96 -1.40
N TYR A 100 -0.37 3.33 -2.57
CA TYR A 100 0.14 4.00 -3.76
C TYR A 100 -0.81 5.09 -4.25
N SER A 101 -0.24 6.18 -4.77
CA SER A 101 -0.99 7.24 -5.41
C SER A 101 -1.66 6.76 -6.70
N ASP A 102 -2.77 7.39 -7.08
CA ASP A 102 -3.48 7.03 -8.30
C ASP A 102 -2.63 7.24 -9.57
N ALA A 103 -1.72 8.21 -9.55
CA ALA A 103 -0.74 8.42 -10.62
C ALA A 103 0.15 7.17 -10.81
N TYR A 104 0.65 6.58 -9.72
CA TYR A 104 1.42 5.33 -9.78
C TYR A 104 0.56 4.15 -10.26
N LEU A 105 -0.66 4.03 -9.72
CA LEU A 105 -1.59 2.96 -10.10
C LEU A 105 -1.96 3.00 -11.59
N SER A 106 -1.98 4.19 -12.20
CA SER A 106 -2.30 4.38 -13.62
C SER A 106 -1.26 3.78 -14.58
N GLY A 107 -0.01 3.60 -14.11
CA GLY A 107 1.05 2.91 -14.84
C GLY A 107 1.07 1.39 -14.62
N MET A 108 0.36 0.88 -13.61
CA MET A 108 0.33 -0.55 -13.31
C MET A 108 -0.59 -1.31 -14.30
N PRO A 109 -0.27 -2.58 -14.62
CA PRO A 109 -1.16 -3.43 -15.40
C PRO A 109 -2.57 -3.51 -14.80
N ASN A 110 -3.58 -3.60 -15.68
CA ASN A 110 -5.00 -3.59 -15.27
C ASN A 110 -5.35 -4.61 -14.18
N LYS A 111 -4.78 -5.83 -14.24
CA LYS A 111 -4.99 -6.86 -13.21
C LYS A 111 -4.50 -6.38 -11.84
N ARG A 112 -3.29 -5.83 -11.76
CA ARG A 112 -2.72 -5.30 -10.51
C ARG A 112 -3.50 -4.10 -10.00
N ARG A 113 -3.88 -3.19 -10.91
CA ARG A 113 -4.71 -2.03 -10.57
C ARG A 113 -6.02 -2.46 -9.93
N LYS A 114 -6.75 -3.40 -10.55
CA LYS A 114 -8.02 -3.90 -10.03
C LYS A 114 -7.87 -4.48 -8.62
N ILE A 115 -6.86 -5.31 -8.38
CA ILE A 115 -6.63 -5.92 -7.05
C ILE A 115 -6.38 -4.83 -6.00
N VAL A 116 -5.52 -3.86 -6.30
CA VAL A 116 -5.18 -2.78 -5.35
C VAL A 116 -6.36 -1.84 -5.10
N THR A 117 -7.20 -1.58 -6.10
CA THR A 117 -8.36 -0.70 -5.96
C THR A 117 -9.62 -1.41 -5.49
N ASN A 118 -9.66 -2.75 -5.45
CA ASN A 118 -10.87 -3.49 -5.08
C ASN A 118 -11.30 -3.26 -3.63
N SER A 119 -10.34 -2.95 -2.75
CA SER A 119 -10.60 -2.60 -1.35
C SER A 119 -11.12 -1.18 -1.17
N LYS A 120 -10.98 -0.29 -2.17
CA LYS A 120 -11.51 1.07 -2.08
C LYS A 120 -13.04 1.01 -2.09
N PRO A 121 -13.74 1.71 -1.18
CA PRO A 121 -15.19 1.75 -1.18
C PRO A 121 -15.70 2.22 -2.54
N GLN A 122 -16.57 1.41 -3.16
CA GLN A 122 -17.20 1.68 -4.46
C GLN A 122 -18.70 1.83 -4.24
N GLY A 123 -19.34 2.68 -5.05
CA GLY A 123 -20.80 2.86 -5.04
C GLY A 123 -21.22 4.26 -4.61
N SER A 124 -22.53 4.44 -4.40
CA SER A 124 -23.10 5.69 -3.90
C SER A 124 -22.72 5.92 -2.43
N LEU A 125 -22.79 7.17 -1.97
CA LEU A 125 -22.51 7.52 -0.57
C LEU A 125 -23.31 6.67 0.43
N SER A 126 -24.59 6.44 0.12
CA SER A 126 -25.48 5.59 0.91
C SER A 126 -24.97 4.14 1.04
N GLN A 127 -24.48 3.55 -0.06
CA GLN A 127 -23.91 2.20 -0.08
C GLN A 127 -22.59 2.13 0.71
N ILE A 128 -21.78 3.19 0.63
CA ILE A 128 -20.51 3.27 1.37
C ILE A 128 -20.78 3.33 2.87
N ILE A 129 -21.70 4.19 3.31
CA ILE A 129 -22.09 4.30 4.72
C ILE A 129 -22.64 2.97 5.23
N ALA A 130 -23.54 2.35 4.46
CA ALA A 130 -24.11 1.06 4.79
C ALA A 130 -23.03 -0.03 4.98
N LYS A 131 -22.12 -0.16 4.01
CA LYS A 131 -21.02 -1.14 4.07
C LYS A 131 -20.05 -0.87 5.22
N ASN A 132 -19.73 0.40 5.47
CA ASN A 132 -18.86 0.76 6.59
C ASN A 132 -19.50 0.42 7.94
N LEU A 133 -20.80 0.63 8.07
CA LEU A 133 -21.55 0.28 9.27
C LEU A 133 -21.61 -1.24 9.46
N GLU A 134 -21.83 -2.01 8.40
CA GLU A 134 -21.76 -3.48 8.42
C GLU A 134 -20.40 -3.99 8.94
N VAL A 135 -19.30 -3.44 8.41
CA VAL A 135 -17.94 -3.79 8.85
C VAL A 135 -17.70 -3.39 10.30
N ALA A 136 -18.13 -2.20 10.70
CA ALA A 136 -17.95 -1.71 12.07
C ALA A 136 -18.75 -2.53 13.08
N MET A 137 -20.00 -2.89 12.76
CA MET A 137 -20.84 -3.74 13.60
C MET A 137 -20.25 -5.15 13.73
N GLY A 138 -19.74 -5.72 12.64
CA GLY A 138 -19.02 -6.99 12.66
C GLY A 138 -17.79 -6.96 13.57
N ALA A 139 -16.97 -5.91 13.45
CA ALA A 139 -15.80 -5.71 14.30
C ALA A 139 -16.16 -5.48 15.78
N ALA A 140 -17.28 -4.82 16.04
CA ALA A 140 -17.79 -4.58 17.40
C ALA A 140 -18.54 -5.78 18.01
N GLY A 141 -18.75 -6.87 17.26
CA GLY A 141 -19.52 -8.03 17.71
C GLY A 141 -21.01 -7.76 17.87
N VAL A 142 -21.55 -6.73 17.23
CA VAL A 142 -22.97 -6.35 17.28
C VAL A 142 -23.74 -7.08 16.17
N ALA A 143 -24.93 -7.58 16.48
CA ALA A 143 -25.78 -8.26 15.51
C ALA A 143 -26.13 -7.33 14.33
N ILE A 144 -25.79 -7.77 13.12
CA ILE A 144 -26.00 -7.02 11.88
C ILE A 144 -27.50 -6.97 11.58
N ASN A 145 -28.07 -5.76 11.56
CA ASN A 145 -29.43 -5.51 11.12
C ASN A 145 -29.39 -4.74 9.80
N THR A 146 -29.74 -5.41 8.71
CA THR A 146 -29.70 -4.85 7.35
C THR A 146 -30.62 -3.67 7.16
N GLU A 147 -31.80 -3.66 7.80
CA GLU A 147 -32.76 -2.55 7.69
C GLU A 147 -32.20 -1.28 8.32
N VAL A 148 -31.64 -1.38 9.53
CA VAL A 148 -30.99 -0.26 10.23
C VAL A 148 -29.84 0.28 9.39
N ILE A 149 -29.03 -0.60 8.80
CA ILE A 149 -27.89 -0.22 7.96
C ILE A 149 -28.34 0.53 6.70
N THR A 150 -29.35 0.02 6.00
CA THR A 150 -29.89 0.69 4.81
C THR A 150 -30.57 2.02 5.15
N SER A 151 -31.31 2.10 6.26
CA SER A 151 -31.95 3.33 6.72
C SER A 151 -30.92 4.39 7.10
N ALA A 152 -29.88 4.02 7.85
CA ALA A 152 -28.79 4.93 8.22
C ALA A 152 -28.01 5.42 6.99
N GLY A 153 -27.80 4.55 6.00
CA GLY A 153 -27.20 4.95 4.73
C GLY A 153 -28.07 5.89 3.90
N ALA A 154 -29.41 5.78 3.98
CA ALA A 154 -30.34 6.64 3.25
C ALA A 154 -30.62 7.98 3.95
N ASP A 155 -30.31 8.09 5.24
CA ASP A 155 -30.51 9.30 6.03
C ASP A 155 -29.58 10.44 5.56
N THR A 156 -30.18 11.56 5.14
CA THR A 156 -29.47 12.74 4.67
C THR A 156 -28.65 13.42 5.77
N ALA A 157 -29.09 13.37 7.04
CA ALA A 157 -28.32 13.90 8.15
C ALA A 157 -27.01 13.13 8.35
N VAL A 158 -27.09 11.78 8.26
CA VAL A 158 -25.92 10.89 8.36
C VAL A 158 -24.98 11.10 7.18
N GLN A 159 -25.52 11.19 5.96
CA GLN A 159 -24.72 11.49 4.76
C GLN A 159 -23.98 12.81 4.86
N ASN A 160 -24.66 13.87 5.30
CA ASN A 160 -24.04 15.20 5.46
C ASN A 160 -22.95 15.18 6.54
N ALA A 161 -23.21 14.54 7.68
CA ALA A 161 -22.23 14.39 8.75
C ALA A 161 -21.00 13.59 8.30
N TYR A 162 -21.20 12.53 7.51
CA TYR A 162 -20.13 11.73 6.94
C TYR A 162 -19.28 12.53 5.94
N THR A 163 -19.91 13.27 5.03
CA THR A 163 -19.20 14.12 4.07
C THR A 163 -18.39 15.20 4.79
N GLU A 164 -18.94 15.86 5.81
CA GLU A 164 -18.18 16.84 6.61
C GLU A 164 -17.03 16.22 7.39
N ARG A 165 -17.18 14.98 7.86
CA ARG A 165 -16.09 14.24 8.50
C ARG A 165 -14.94 14.01 7.52
N ILE A 166 -15.23 13.59 6.29
CA ILE A 166 -14.23 13.42 5.24
C ILE A 166 -13.57 14.75 4.89
N ARG A 167 -14.34 15.83 4.74
CA ARG A 167 -13.79 17.15 4.43
C ARG A 167 -12.85 17.63 5.51
N THR A 168 -13.25 17.52 6.77
CA THR A 168 -12.43 17.94 7.92
C THR A 168 -11.15 17.13 8.02
N PHE A 169 -11.23 15.81 7.86
CA PHE A 169 -10.05 14.95 7.82
C PHE A 169 -9.12 15.31 6.65
N GLY A 170 -9.68 15.49 5.44
CA GLY A 170 -8.93 15.87 4.25
C GLY A 170 -8.23 17.22 4.39
N ARG A 171 -8.92 18.24 4.91
CA ARG A 171 -8.33 19.57 5.21
C ARG A 171 -7.11 19.45 6.12
N SER A 172 -7.23 18.70 7.22
CA SER A 172 -6.12 18.52 8.16
C SER A 172 -4.87 17.91 7.51
N GLY A 173 -5.05 17.00 6.56
CA GLY A 173 -3.93 16.44 5.79
C GLY A 173 -3.37 17.43 4.77
N LEU A 174 -4.24 18.10 4.01
CA LEU A 174 -3.83 19.02 2.96
C LEU A 174 -3.12 20.27 3.48
N ASP A 175 -3.55 20.81 4.62
CA ASP A 175 -2.93 21.99 5.24
C ASP A 175 -1.48 21.71 5.70
N THR A 176 -1.14 20.44 5.96
CA THR A 176 0.21 20.01 6.36
C THR A 176 1.06 19.49 5.19
N HIS A 177 0.46 19.25 4.03
CA HIS A 177 1.15 18.57 2.93
C HIS A 177 2.02 19.55 2.13
N PRO A 178 3.35 19.32 2.02
CA PRO A 178 4.25 20.29 1.38
C PRO A 178 3.95 20.54 -0.09
N ASP A 179 3.44 19.53 -0.80
CA ASP A 179 3.15 19.62 -2.24
C ASP A 179 1.74 20.13 -2.58
N PHE A 180 0.88 20.41 -1.58
CA PHE A 180 -0.48 20.86 -1.88
C PHE A 180 -0.48 22.35 -2.25
N CYS A 181 -1.00 22.65 -3.43
CA CYS A 181 -1.21 24.03 -3.89
C CYS A 181 -2.65 24.18 -4.42
N PRO A 182 -3.50 25.02 -3.80
CA PRO A 182 -4.88 25.22 -4.24
C PRO A 182 -5.02 25.64 -5.70
N ILE A 183 -4.06 26.41 -6.22
CA ILE A 183 -4.03 26.88 -7.61
C ILE A 183 -3.74 25.72 -8.59
N ARG A 184 -2.87 24.78 -8.19
CA ARG A 184 -2.52 23.61 -9.00
C ARG A 184 -3.60 22.53 -8.96
N TYR A 185 -4.33 22.44 -7.85
CA TYR A 185 -5.37 21.43 -7.62
C TYR A 185 -6.73 22.08 -7.30
N PRO A 186 -7.34 22.80 -8.26
CA PRO A 186 -8.55 23.57 -8.03
C PRO A 186 -9.75 22.70 -7.64
N ASN A 187 -9.84 21.47 -8.15
CA ASN A 187 -10.94 20.56 -7.83
C ASN A 187 -10.87 20.05 -6.39
N ALA A 188 -9.67 19.71 -5.91
CA ALA A 188 -9.46 19.33 -4.53
C ALA A 188 -9.78 20.50 -3.60
N SER A 189 -9.26 21.69 -3.91
CA SER A 189 -9.55 22.90 -3.14
C SER A 189 -11.06 23.16 -3.03
N LYS A 190 -11.78 23.11 -4.15
CA LYS A 190 -13.25 23.25 -4.16
C LYS A 190 -13.92 22.22 -3.26
N PHE A 191 -13.60 20.93 -3.41
CA PHE A 191 -14.25 19.88 -2.63
C PHE A 191 -14.04 20.00 -1.10
N PHE A 192 -12.83 20.38 -0.68
CA PHE A 192 -12.46 20.41 0.74
C PHE A 192 -12.79 21.72 1.45
N TYR A 193 -12.78 22.86 0.74
CA TYR A 193 -12.99 24.17 1.35
C TYR A 193 -14.35 24.82 1.01
N ASP A 194 -15.01 24.43 -0.08
CA ASP A 194 -16.34 24.96 -0.41
C ASP A 194 -17.44 24.28 0.44
N HIS A 195 -18.22 25.11 1.14
CA HIS A 195 -19.30 24.65 2.02
C HIS A 195 -20.62 24.38 1.26
N ASN A 196 -20.71 24.77 -0.02
CA ASN A 196 -21.96 24.69 -0.80
C ASN A 196 -22.01 23.58 -1.86
N HIS A 197 -21.08 22.62 -1.87
CA HIS A 197 -21.12 21.54 -2.87
C HIS A 197 -22.22 20.52 -2.52
N PRO A 198 -23.31 20.40 -3.31
CA PRO A 198 -24.32 19.37 -3.09
C PRO A 198 -23.71 17.97 -3.29
N ASN A 199 -24.20 17.00 -2.51
CA ASN A 199 -23.91 15.57 -2.68
C ASN A 199 -24.54 15.03 -3.98
#